data_AF-A0A024FEE5-F1
#
_entry.id   AF-A0A024FEE5-F1
#
_cell.length_a   1.000
_cell.length_b   1.000
_cell.length_c   1.000
_cell.angle_alpha   90.00
_cell.angle_beta   90.00
_cell.angle_gamma   90.00
#
_symmetry.space_group_name_H-M   'P 1'
#
loop_
_entity.id
_entity.type
_entity.pdbx_description
1 polymer ?
#
loop_
_entity_poly.entity_id
_entity_poly.type
_entity_poly.pdbx_seq_one_letter_code
_entity_poly.pdbx_strand_id
1 'polypeptide(L)'
;MAKYLYFYDMNIEANHLLHILKSNSSDENVLWLNSKIDFINSELSTKDLYVTYSLIGTKFKNTGDLKIDLNHQELSSYLKLQNASITEIARIYLLKSVLVFNSTFFKDKVSNIIQLADTSELETFLKFLILLPNPEDYKYVAVEALRTNIASVFNAISAHNPYPALYFNPQQWNQMFLKAAFIESDLTTFNNIDGRANKDLARIISDYAHERWAAGRTIDPYFWRPVSNFIEGPIVDDLQRLFTSDNITENKVAAICCFNSSNSNAKQMLENYPTYIEQLKEKKLTWGTLKD
;
A
#
# COMPACT_ATOMS: atom_id res chain seq x y z
N MET A 1 -11.86 14.23 -5.06
CA MET A 1 -12.44 12.94 -5.46
C MET A 1 -11.29 12.06 -5.92
N ALA A 2 -10.68 11.29 -5.01
CA ALA A 2 -9.60 10.38 -5.38
C ALA A 2 -10.20 9.32 -6.30
N LYS A 3 -9.76 9.28 -7.56
CA LYS A 3 -10.03 8.17 -8.47
C LYS A 3 -9.47 6.92 -7.77
N TYR A 4 -10.33 6.14 -7.15
CA TYR A 4 -10.00 4.77 -6.80
C TYR A 4 -9.68 4.08 -8.13
N LEU A 5 -8.38 3.91 -8.41
CA LEU A 5 -7.92 3.06 -9.49
C LEU A 5 -8.54 1.68 -9.25
N TYR A 6 -9.40 1.23 -10.14
CA TYR A 6 -10.02 -0.08 -10.07
C TYR A 6 -8.98 -1.11 -10.49
N PHE A 7 -8.04 -1.42 -9.58
CA PHE A 7 -6.89 -2.32 -9.79
C PHE A 7 -7.27 -3.81 -9.96
N TYR A 8 -8.51 -4.12 -10.36
CA TYR A 8 -9.00 -5.50 -10.43
C TYR A 8 -8.38 -6.31 -11.58
N ASP A 9 -7.69 -5.67 -12.52
CA ASP A 9 -7.06 -6.36 -13.64
C ASP A 9 -5.85 -5.58 -14.20
N MET A 10 -4.78 -5.44 -13.42
CA MET A 10 -3.49 -4.99 -13.96
C MET A 10 -2.84 -6.13 -14.77
N ASN A 11 -3.49 -6.54 -15.86
CA ASN A 11 -2.93 -7.49 -16.81
C ASN A 11 -1.87 -6.77 -17.67
N ILE A 12 -0.73 -6.49 -17.04
CA ILE A 12 0.36 -5.72 -17.63
C ILE A 12 1.18 -6.66 -18.50
N GLU A 13 1.20 -6.41 -19.80
CA GLU A 13 2.14 -7.07 -20.69
C GLU A 13 3.59 -6.76 -20.28
N ALA A 14 4.47 -7.76 -20.36
CA ALA A 14 5.91 -7.58 -20.11
C ALA A 14 6.51 -6.47 -21.00
N ASN A 15 5.90 -6.21 -22.16
CA ASN A 15 6.29 -5.17 -23.11
C ASN A 15 6.26 -3.76 -22.54
N HIS A 16 5.35 -3.44 -21.60
CA HIS A 16 5.27 -2.10 -21.02
C HIS A 16 6.50 -1.76 -20.18
N LEU A 17 6.95 -2.68 -19.33
CA LEU A 17 8.15 -2.46 -18.52
C LEU A 17 9.40 -2.37 -19.41
N LEU A 18 9.50 -3.23 -20.45
CA LEU A 18 10.59 -3.17 -21.42
C LEU A 18 10.62 -1.83 -22.17
N HIS A 19 9.45 -1.28 -22.53
CA HIS A 19 9.37 0.04 -23.17
C HIS A 19 9.97 1.13 -22.27
N ILE A 20 9.61 1.14 -20.98
CA ILE A 20 10.21 2.07 -20.01
C ILE A 20 11.73 1.89 -19.96
N LEU A 21 12.23 0.66 -19.92
CA LEU A 21 13.68 0.40 -19.89
C LEU A 21 14.39 0.97 -21.12
N LYS A 22 13.84 0.79 -22.33
CA LYS A 22 14.40 1.33 -23.58
C LYS A 22 14.40 2.85 -23.62
N SER A 23 13.38 3.50 -23.06
CA SER A 23 13.30 4.97 -23.05
C SER A 23 14.17 5.64 -22.00
N ASN A 24 14.70 4.89 -21.04
CA ASN A 24 15.35 5.43 -19.83
C ASN A 24 16.74 4.82 -19.55
N SER A 25 17.22 3.90 -20.39
CA SER A 25 18.54 3.31 -20.26
C SER A 25 19.23 3.18 -21.61
N SER A 26 20.54 2.92 -21.61
CA SER A 26 21.29 2.65 -22.82
C SER A 26 20.90 1.30 -23.43
N ASP A 27 20.96 1.18 -24.76
CA ASP A 27 20.74 -0.08 -25.47
C ASP A 27 21.65 -1.21 -24.95
N GLU A 28 22.89 -0.91 -24.56
CA GLU A 28 23.83 -1.88 -23.97
C GLU A 28 23.27 -2.53 -22.71
N ASN A 29 22.76 -1.74 -21.77
CA ASN A 29 22.15 -2.24 -20.53
C ASN A 29 20.89 -3.08 -20.79
N VAL A 30 20.04 -2.65 -21.73
CA VAL A 30 18.82 -3.38 -22.08
C VAL A 30 19.17 -4.72 -22.74
N LEU A 31 20.13 -4.73 -23.67
CA LEU A 31 20.66 -5.95 -24.29
C LEU A 31 21.29 -6.89 -23.25
N TRP A 32 22.06 -6.34 -22.31
CA TRP A 32 22.61 -7.11 -21.19
C TRP A 32 21.51 -7.82 -20.40
N LEU A 33 20.47 -7.08 -19.98
CA LEU A 33 19.39 -7.66 -19.18
C LEU A 33 18.63 -8.75 -19.95
N ASN A 34 18.29 -8.51 -21.21
CA ASN A 34 17.61 -9.50 -22.04
C ASN A 34 18.47 -10.74 -22.26
N SER A 35 19.76 -10.59 -22.54
CA SER A 35 20.67 -11.74 -22.68
C SER A 35 20.77 -12.57 -21.40
N LYS A 36 20.69 -11.93 -20.22
CA LYS A 36 20.66 -12.63 -18.94
C LYS A 36 19.34 -13.37 -18.73
N ILE A 37 18.21 -12.74 -19.07
CA ILE A 37 16.89 -13.39 -19.01
C ILE A 37 16.87 -14.62 -19.93
N ASP A 38 17.34 -14.50 -21.17
CA ASP A 38 17.39 -15.61 -22.12
C ASP A 38 18.21 -16.79 -21.59
N PHE A 39 19.39 -16.51 -21.04
CA PHE A 39 20.25 -17.53 -20.43
C PHE A 39 19.62 -18.18 -19.17
N ILE A 40 19.02 -17.36 -18.29
CA ILE A 40 18.33 -17.86 -17.09
C ILE A 40 17.19 -18.80 -17.49
N ASN A 41 16.44 -18.44 -18.54
CA ASN A 41 15.33 -19.23 -19.04
C ASN A 41 15.79 -20.52 -19.73
N SER A 42 16.84 -20.48 -20.56
CA SER A 42 17.35 -21.67 -21.27
C SER A 42 17.96 -22.69 -20.31
N GLU A 43 18.74 -22.23 -19.34
CA GLU A 43 19.45 -23.10 -18.38
C GLU A 43 18.66 -23.37 -17.10
N LEU A 44 17.51 -22.73 -16.91
CA LEU A 44 16.75 -22.73 -15.65
C LEU A 44 17.66 -22.37 -14.44
N SER A 45 18.54 -21.39 -14.62
CA SER A 45 19.59 -21.08 -13.63
C SER A 45 19.08 -20.19 -12.49
N THR A 46 18.91 -20.79 -11.31
CA THR A 46 18.58 -20.04 -10.07
C THR A 46 19.73 -19.13 -9.65
N LYS A 47 20.98 -19.59 -9.82
CA LYS A 47 22.18 -18.80 -9.48
C LYS A 47 22.23 -17.51 -10.29
N ASP A 48 22.04 -17.60 -11.60
CA ASP A 48 22.11 -16.43 -12.47
C ASP A 48 20.92 -15.50 -12.27
N LEU A 49 19.74 -16.01 -11.91
CA LEU A 49 18.63 -15.16 -11.47
C LEU A 49 19.05 -14.27 -10.29
N TYR A 50 19.65 -14.88 -9.25
CA TYR A 50 20.00 -14.15 -8.03
C TYR A 50 21.11 -13.13 -8.28
N VAL A 51 22.17 -13.56 -8.97
CA VAL A 51 23.28 -12.69 -9.33
C VAL A 51 22.81 -11.53 -10.23
N THR A 52 21.95 -11.81 -11.22
CA THR A 52 21.44 -10.76 -12.12
C THR A 52 20.58 -9.75 -11.37
N TYR A 53 19.69 -10.21 -10.50
CA TYR A 53 18.82 -9.33 -9.70
C TYR A 53 19.62 -8.32 -8.86
N SER A 54 20.72 -8.76 -8.22
CA SER A 54 21.60 -7.88 -7.48
C SER A 54 22.45 -6.99 -8.39
N LEU A 55 22.97 -7.52 -9.50
CA LEU A 55 23.77 -6.73 -10.45
C LEU A 55 22.96 -5.61 -11.13
N ILE A 56 21.62 -5.72 -11.22
CA ILE A 56 20.77 -4.64 -11.76
C ILE A 56 21.02 -3.31 -11.02
N GLY A 57 21.24 -3.32 -9.71
CA GLY A 57 21.54 -2.10 -8.94
C GLY A 57 22.79 -1.35 -9.43
N THR A 58 23.75 -2.08 -10.02
CA THR A 58 24.98 -1.49 -10.56
C THR A 58 24.86 -1.07 -12.02
N LYS A 59 24.03 -1.77 -12.81
CA LYS A 59 23.83 -1.55 -14.25
C LYS A 59 22.80 -0.46 -14.54
N PHE A 60 21.67 -0.49 -13.83
CA PHE A 60 20.58 0.46 -13.97
C PHE A 60 20.62 1.46 -12.83
N LYS A 61 21.57 2.40 -12.88
CA LYS A 61 21.68 3.47 -11.87
C LYS A 61 20.61 4.52 -12.08
N ASN A 62 20.08 5.05 -11.00
CA ASN A 62 19.13 6.14 -11.06
C ASN A 62 19.83 7.44 -11.50
N THR A 63 19.60 7.89 -12.74
CA THR A 63 20.25 9.07 -13.33
C THR A 63 19.32 10.28 -13.46
N GLY A 64 18.09 10.20 -12.96
CA GLY A 64 17.09 11.26 -13.03
C GLY A 64 15.67 10.72 -13.03
N ASP A 65 14.69 11.60 -13.27
CA ASP A 65 13.28 11.23 -13.29
C ASP A 65 12.98 10.21 -14.39
N LEU A 66 12.22 9.17 -14.03
CA LEU A 66 11.79 8.13 -14.95
C LEU A 66 10.76 8.68 -15.94
N LYS A 67 11.09 8.66 -17.23
CA LYS A 67 10.14 9.00 -18.30
C LYS A 67 9.16 7.86 -18.47
N ILE A 68 7.93 8.08 -18.01
CA ILE A 68 6.83 7.13 -18.13
C ILE A 68 5.90 7.63 -19.26
N ASP A 69 6.19 7.15 -20.48
CA ASP A 69 5.35 7.32 -21.66
C ASP A 69 4.84 5.94 -22.08
N LEU A 70 3.66 5.59 -21.56
CA LEU A 70 3.00 4.32 -21.82
C LEU A 70 1.55 4.58 -22.19
N ASN A 71 1.05 3.83 -23.18
CA ASN A 71 -0.39 3.76 -23.47
C ASN A 71 -1.13 2.86 -22.46
N HIS A 72 -0.84 3.03 -21.16
CA HIS A 72 -1.47 2.31 -20.06
C HIS A 72 -1.59 3.24 -18.86
N GLN A 73 -2.75 3.89 -18.72
CA GLN A 73 -2.95 4.96 -17.74
C GLN A 73 -2.78 4.48 -16.29
N GLU A 74 -3.33 3.31 -15.94
CA GLU A 74 -3.30 2.83 -14.56
C GLU A 74 -1.88 2.51 -14.07
N LEU A 75 -1.13 1.71 -14.86
CA LEU A 75 0.29 1.47 -14.62
C LEU A 75 1.08 2.77 -14.55
N SER A 76 0.86 3.69 -15.49
CA SER A 76 1.55 4.99 -15.50
C SER A 76 1.31 5.79 -14.23
N SER A 77 0.05 5.85 -13.77
CA SER A 77 -0.32 6.51 -12.51
C SER A 77 0.28 5.80 -11.31
N TYR A 78 0.28 4.47 -11.28
CA TYR A 78 0.84 3.68 -10.19
C TYR A 78 2.35 3.90 -10.05
N LEU A 79 3.10 3.81 -11.15
CA LEU A 79 4.54 4.02 -11.15
C LEU A 79 4.93 5.44 -10.74
N LYS A 80 4.17 6.46 -11.18
CA LYS A 80 4.36 7.86 -10.75
C LYS A 80 4.08 8.03 -9.26
N LEU A 81 2.98 7.45 -8.76
CA LEU A 81 2.60 7.52 -7.36
C LEU A 81 3.64 6.86 -6.44
N GLN A 82 4.21 5.73 -6.88
CA GLN A 82 5.27 5.01 -6.18
C GLN A 82 6.66 5.64 -6.34
N ASN A 83 6.79 6.72 -7.12
CA ASN A 83 8.05 7.34 -7.50
C ASN A 83 9.09 6.31 -8.02
N ALA A 84 8.65 5.46 -8.96
CA ALA A 84 9.42 4.33 -9.45
C ALA A 84 10.75 4.77 -10.11
N SER A 85 11.83 4.09 -9.74
CA SER A 85 13.16 4.25 -10.33
C SER A 85 13.41 3.24 -11.46
N ILE A 86 14.38 3.54 -12.33
CA ILE A 86 14.77 2.62 -13.40
C ILE A 86 15.31 1.28 -12.86
N THR A 87 15.98 1.30 -11.70
CA THR A 87 16.47 0.10 -11.01
C THR A 87 15.30 -0.81 -10.60
N GLU A 88 14.25 -0.23 -10.02
CA GLU A 88 13.06 -0.96 -9.61
C GLU A 88 12.33 -1.56 -10.81
N ILE A 89 12.16 -0.79 -11.89
CA ILE A 89 11.54 -1.29 -13.13
C ILE A 89 12.34 -2.47 -13.72
N ALA A 90 13.67 -2.38 -13.76
CA ALA A 90 14.51 -3.45 -14.30
C ALA A 90 14.41 -4.74 -13.46
N ARG A 91 14.40 -4.61 -12.13
CA ARG A 91 14.21 -5.75 -11.21
C ARG A 91 12.85 -6.41 -11.43
N ILE A 92 11.78 -5.63 -11.49
CA ILE A 92 10.43 -6.18 -11.69
C ILE A 92 10.26 -6.77 -13.09
N TYR A 93 10.90 -6.18 -14.11
CA TYR A 93 10.94 -6.76 -15.44
C TYR A 93 11.63 -8.13 -15.47
N LEU A 94 12.78 -8.28 -14.81
CA LEU A 94 13.47 -9.57 -14.66
C LEU A 94 12.55 -10.62 -14.02
N LEU A 95 11.99 -10.30 -12.84
CA LEU A 95 11.14 -11.23 -12.09
C LEU A 95 9.89 -11.63 -12.90
N LYS A 96 9.21 -10.66 -13.52
CA LYS A 96 8.04 -10.92 -14.36
C LYS A 96 8.40 -11.80 -15.55
N SER A 97 9.53 -11.55 -16.20
CA SER A 97 9.94 -12.29 -17.41
C SER A 97 10.22 -13.76 -17.12
N VAL A 98 10.94 -14.08 -16.05
CA VAL A 98 11.21 -15.50 -15.68
C VAL A 98 9.93 -16.22 -15.21
N LEU A 99 9.04 -15.51 -14.51
CA LEU A 99 7.76 -16.07 -14.06
C LEU A 99 6.78 -16.34 -15.21
N VAL A 100 6.74 -15.47 -16.21
CA VAL A 100 5.95 -15.70 -17.43
C VAL A 100 6.51 -16.88 -18.23
N PHE A 101 7.84 -17.02 -18.29
CA PHE A 101 8.48 -18.12 -19.00
C PHE A 101 8.21 -19.49 -18.34
N ASN A 102 8.42 -19.60 -17.02
CA ASN A 102 8.21 -20.85 -16.29
C ASN A 102 7.87 -20.60 -14.82
N SER A 103 6.61 -20.28 -14.56
CA SER A 103 6.11 -20.04 -13.19
C SER A 103 6.36 -21.23 -12.24
N THR A 104 6.15 -22.47 -12.71
CA THR A 104 6.37 -23.69 -11.91
C THR A 104 7.80 -23.79 -11.42
N PHE A 105 8.77 -23.47 -12.27
CA PHE A 105 10.17 -23.48 -11.87
C PHE A 105 10.51 -22.26 -11.01
N PHE A 106 10.16 -21.04 -11.41
CA PHE A 106 10.70 -19.82 -10.80
C PHE A 106 9.94 -19.29 -9.58
N LYS A 107 8.67 -19.68 -9.35
CA LYS A 107 7.86 -19.16 -8.23
C LYS A 107 8.57 -19.20 -6.88
N ASP A 108 9.04 -20.36 -6.47
CA ASP A 108 9.72 -20.52 -5.16
C ASP A 108 11.08 -19.82 -5.13
N LYS A 109 11.73 -19.69 -6.29
CA LYS A 109 13.08 -19.12 -6.42
C LYS A 109 13.00 -17.61 -6.25
N VAL A 110 11.95 -17.00 -6.82
CA VAL A 110 11.58 -15.61 -6.57
C VAL A 110 11.15 -15.42 -5.11
N SER A 111 10.44 -16.36 -4.48
CA SER A 111 10.13 -16.21 -3.04
C SER A 111 11.40 -16.22 -2.18
N ASN A 112 12.36 -17.09 -2.51
CA ASN A 112 13.63 -17.24 -1.80
C ASN A 112 14.57 -16.06 -2.00
N ILE A 113 14.59 -15.42 -3.19
CA ILE A 113 15.46 -14.26 -3.43
C ILE A 113 15.14 -13.13 -2.45
N ILE A 114 13.87 -12.95 -2.11
CA ILE A 114 13.39 -11.89 -1.22
C ILE A 114 13.77 -12.13 0.23
N GLN A 115 13.98 -13.38 0.64
CA GLN A 115 14.49 -13.68 1.98
C GLN A 115 15.97 -13.32 2.14
N LEU A 116 16.71 -13.27 1.03
CA LEU A 116 18.15 -12.95 0.99
C LEU A 116 18.42 -11.52 0.50
N ALA A 117 17.37 -10.82 0.07
CA ALA A 117 17.45 -9.50 -0.53
C ALA A 117 17.97 -8.45 0.46
N ASP A 118 18.73 -7.49 -0.06
CA ASP A 118 18.98 -6.26 0.68
C ASP A 118 17.70 -5.42 0.86
N THR A 119 17.76 -4.38 1.69
CA THR A 119 16.59 -3.53 1.96
C THR A 119 16.01 -2.90 0.68
N SER A 120 16.85 -2.45 -0.25
CA SER A 120 16.39 -1.82 -1.51
C SER A 120 15.71 -2.83 -2.43
N GLU A 121 16.22 -4.05 -2.47
CA GLU A 121 15.72 -5.18 -3.23
C GLU A 121 14.36 -5.66 -2.70
N LEU A 122 14.23 -5.75 -1.37
CA LEU A 122 12.99 -6.09 -0.70
C LEU A 122 11.94 -4.99 -0.91
N GLU A 123 12.29 -3.73 -0.73
CA GLU A 123 11.39 -2.60 -1.00
C GLU A 123 10.89 -2.59 -2.45
N THR A 124 11.79 -2.81 -3.41
CA THR A 124 11.44 -2.92 -4.83
C THR A 124 10.36 -4.00 -5.04
N PHE A 125 10.61 -5.19 -4.49
CA PHE A 125 9.68 -6.31 -4.62
C PHE A 125 8.32 -6.00 -4.01
N LEU A 126 8.29 -5.46 -2.79
CA LEU A 126 7.04 -5.19 -2.07
C LEU A 126 6.22 -4.09 -2.76
N LYS A 127 6.84 -2.97 -3.17
CA LYS A 127 6.18 -1.87 -3.89
C LYS A 127 5.47 -2.34 -5.16
N PHE A 128 6.10 -3.23 -5.90
CA PHE A 128 5.63 -3.61 -7.23
C PHE A 128 5.16 -5.06 -7.32
N LEU A 129 4.93 -5.70 -6.17
CA LEU A 129 4.49 -7.09 -6.07
C LEU A 129 3.23 -7.36 -6.90
N ILE A 130 2.29 -6.42 -6.89
CA ILE A 130 1.04 -6.47 -7.65
C ILE A 130 1.25 -6.60 -9.17
N LEU A 131 2.44 -6.24 -9.70
CA LEU A 131 2.75 -6.31 -11.13
C LEU A 131 3.28 -7.69 -11.57
N LEU A 132 3.60 -8.57 -10.63
CA LEU A 132 4.08 -9.93 -10.91
C LEU A 132 2.93 -10.85 -11.34
N PRO A 133 3.19 -11.90 -12.15
CA PRO A 133 2.19 -12.93 -12.43
C PRO A 133 1.76 -13.64 -11.14
N ASN A 134 0.46 -13.93 -11.00
CA ASN A 134 -0.13 -14.60 -9.84
C ASN A 134 0.35 -14.01 -8.50
N PRO A 135 0.17 -12.70 -8.24
CA PRO A 135 0.80 -12.02 -7.12
C PRO A 135 0.34 -12.56 -5.75
N GLU A 136 -0.80 -13.26 -5.67
CA GLU A 136 -1.25 -13.99 -4.47
C GLU A 136 -0.26 -15.08 -4.02
N ASP A 137 0.53 -15.65 -4.94
CA ASP A 137 1.55 -16.67 -4.63
C ASP A 137 2.57 -16.21 -3.59
N TYR A 138 2.75 -14.89 -3.47
CA TYR A 138 3.71 -14.25 -2.58
C TYR A 138 3.08 -13.66 -1.32
N LYS A 139 1.81 -13.99 -1.02
CA LYS A 139 1.08 -13.46 0.15
C LYS A 139 1.83 -13.72 1.46
N TYR A 140 2.47 -14.88 1.59
CA TYR A 140 3.29 -15.18 2.76
C TYR A 140 4.42 -14.16 2.94
N VAL A 141 5.17 -13.85 1.88
CA VAL A 141 6.28 -12.88 1.90
C VAL A 141 5.77 -11.47 2.23
N ALA A 142 4.65 -11.06 1.63
CA ALA A 142 4.05 -9.75 1.88
C ALA A 142 3.58 -9.59 3.34
N VAL A 143 2.99 -10.64 3.93
CA VAL A 143 2.56 -10.62 5.33
C VAL A 143 3.78 -10.67 6.27
N GLU A 144 4.81 -11.44 5.93
CA GLU A 144 6.03 -11.53 6.75
C GLU A 144 6.77 -10.20 6.79
N ALA A 145 6.79 -9.45 5.68
CA ALA A 145 7.38 -8.12 5.62
C ALA A 145 6.75 -7.14 6.62
N LEU A 146 5.48 -7.34 7.02
CA LEU A 146 4.84 -6.52 8.05
C LEU A 146 5.50 -6.67 9.42
N ARG A 147 6.30 -7.71 9.68
CA ARG A 147 6.98 -7.88 10.97
C ARG A 147 8.18 -6.95 11.15
N THR A 148 8.67 -6.32 10.08
CA THR A 148 9.80 -5.39 10.12
C THR A 148 9.58 -4.17 11.03
N ASN A 149 10.65 -3.64 11.63
CA ASN A 149 10.63 -2.32 12.29
C ASN A 149 11.19 -1.21 11.37
N ILE A 150 11.57 -1.56 10.13
CA ILE A 150 12.09 -0.61 9.15
C ILE A 150 10.88 0.03 8.44
N ALA A 151 10.63 1.32 8.70
CA ALA A 151 9.48 2.03 8.18
C ALA A 151 9.38 2.00 6.64
N SER A 152 10.51 2.11 5.93
CA SER A 152 10.53 2.07 4.46
C SER A 152 10.10 0.72 3.89
N VAL A 153 10.51 -0.40 4.51
CA VAL A 153 10.07 -1.75 4.12
C VAL A 153 8.59 -1.96 4.40
N PHE A 154 8.08 -1.49 5.55
CA PHE A 154 6.65 -1.57 5.86
C PHE A 154 5.84 -0.76 4.84
N ASN A 155 6.25 0.49 4.61
CA ASN A 155 5.57 1.39 3.68
C ASN A 155 5.61 0.88 2.24
N ALA A 156 6.64 0.15 1.83
CA ALA A 156 6.71 -0.47 0.50
C ALA A 156 5.51 -1.39 0.21
N ILE A 157 5.00 -2.12 1.21
CA ILE A 157 3.83 -3.00 1.03
C ILE A 157 2.50 -2.32 1.39
N SER A 158 2.49 -1.31 2.28
CA SER A 158 1.26 -0.73 2.82
C SER A 158 0.84 0.61 2.18
N ALA A 159 1.80 1.46 1.78
CA ALA A 159 1.56 2.81 1.30
C ALA A 159 1.44 2.84 -0.22
N HIS A 160 0.37 3.47 -0.71
CA HIS A 160 0.05 3.59 -2.13
C HIS A 160 0.02 2.25 -2.89
N ASN A 161 -0.11 1.14 -2.17
CA ASN A 161 0.00 -0.21 -2.71
C ASN A 161 -1.38 -0.89 -2.64
N PRO A 162 -1.96 -1.32 -3.78
CA PRO A 162 -3.26 -1.99 -3.79
C PRO A 162 -3.19 -3.43 -3.26
N TYR A 163 -1.99 -4.03 -3.15
CA TYR A 163 -1.81 -5.44 -2.83
C TYR A 163 -2.50 -5.88 -1.52
N PRO A 164 -2.34 -5.18 -0.37
CA PRO A 164 -2.97 -5.61 0.87
C PRO A 164 -4.50 -5.63 0.78
N ALA A 165 -5.10 -4.63 0.10
CA ALA A 165 -6.54 -4.53 -0.04
C ALA A 165 -7.13 -5.65 -0.93
N LEU A 166 -6.33 -6.22 -1.84
CA LEU A 166 -6.74 -7.30 -2.73
C LEU A 166 -6.52 -8.69 -2.09
N TYR A 167 -5.37 -8.92 -1.45
CA TYR A 167 -4.94 -10.28 -1.09
C TYR A 167 -4.89 -10.59 0.40
N PHE A 168 -4.81 -9.59 1.29
CA PHE A 168 -4.81 -9.89 2.72
C PHE A 168 -6.20 -10.34 3.15
N ASN A 169 -6.25 -11.29 4.09
CA ASN A 169 -7.48 -11.59 4.80
C ASN A 169 -7.80 -10.49 5.85
N PRO A 170 -8.99 -10.49 6.47
CA PRO A 170 -9.35 -9.47 7.45
C PRO A 170 -8.35 -9.36 8.62
N GLN A 171 -7.88 -10.49 9.16
CA GLN A 171 -6.92 -10.48 10.27
C GLN A 171 -5.59 -9.81 9.88
N GLN A 172 -5.03 -10.17 8.73
CA GLN A 172 -3.77 -9.61 8.22
C GLN A 172 -3.89 -8.11 7.94
N TRP A 173 -5.01 -7.69 7.34
CA TRP A 173 -5.32 -6.28 7.13
C TRP A 173 -5.39 -5.51 8.45
N ASN A 174 -6.07 -6.05 9.45
CA ASN A 174 -6.22 -5.39 10.75
C ASN A 174 -4.88 -5.24 11.47
N GLN A 175 -4.03 -6.27 11.41
CA GLN A 175 -2.69 -6.23 11.99
C GLN A 175 -1.77 -5.23 11.26
N MET A 176 -1.85 -5.16 9.93
CA MET A 176 -1.15 -4.12 9.16
C MET A 176 -1.58 -2.72 9.59
N PHE A 177 -2.89 -2.47 9.66
CA PHE A 177 -3.42 -1.15 10.00
C PHE A 177 -3.06 -0.74 11.44
N LEU A 178 -3.16 -1.66 12.41
CA LEU A 178 -2.72 -1.42 13.78
C LEU A 178 -1.22 -1.11 13.84
N LYS A 179 -0.39 -1.88 13.12
CA LYS A 179 1.05 -1.63 13.10
C LYS A 179 1.41 -0.29 12.48
N ALA A 180 0.68 0.15 11.45
CA ALA A 180 0.89 1.46 10.83
C ALA A 180 0.83 2.60 11.85
N ALA A 181 -0.09 2.51 12.83
CA ALA A 181 -0.16 3.48 13.93
C ALA A 181 1.05 3.42 14.88
N PHE A 182 1.58 2.22 15.16
CA PHE A 182 2.75 2.06 16.05
C PHE A 182 4.05 2.58 15.45
N ILE A 183 4.20 2.50 14.12
CA ILE A 183 5.39 2.99 13.42
C ILE A 183 5.19 4.39 12.80
N GLU A 184 4.07 5.05 13.13
CA GLU A 184 3.73 6.41 12.67
C GLU A 184 3.73 6.55 11.13
N SER A 185 3.26 5.52 10.44
CA SER A 185 3.08 5.53 8.99
C SER A 185 1.95 6.51 8.58
N ASP A 186 2.10 7.15 7.43
CA ASP A 186 1.06 8.02 6.87
C ASP A 186 -0.12 7.19 6.36
N LEU A 187 -1.18 7.10 7.18
CA LEU A 187 -2.40 6.37 6.87
C LEU A 187 -3.17 6.95 5.68
N THR A 188 -2.91 8.20 5.26
CA THR A 188 -3.58 8.79 4.09
C THR A 188 -3.18 8.14 2.78
N THR A 189 -2.03 7.44 2.79
CA THR A 189 -1.49 6.74 1.62
C THR A 189 -2.11 5.37 1.38
N PHE A 190 -2.85 4.81 2.35
CA PHE A 190 -3.35 3.44 2.30
C PHE A 190 -4.58 3.33 1.37
N ASN A 191 -4.60 2.29 0.54
CA ASN A 191 -5.67 2.07 -0.42
C ASN A 191 -6.88 1.38 0.23
N ASN A 192 -8.10 1.79 -0.18
CA ASN A 192 -9.35 1.10 0.14
C ASN A 192 -9.63 0.88 1.65
N ILE A 193 -9.23 1.84 2.50
CA ILE A 193 -9.46 1.77 3.96
C ILE A 193 -10.95 1.54 4.29
N ASP A 194 -11.83 2.31 3.66
CA ASP A 194 -13.28 2.25 3.93
C ASP A 194 -13.88 0.90 3.48
N GLY A 195 -13.45 0.35 2.35
CA GLY A 195 -13.92 -0.93 1.83
C GLY A 195 -13.35 -2.15 2.56
N ARG A 196 -12.25 -1.98 3.29
CA ARG A 196 -11.62 -3.02 4.11
C ARG A 196 -11.93 -2.89 5.61
N ALA A 197 -12.71 -1.87 5.98
CA ALA A 197 -13.22 -1.69 7.31
C ALA A 197 -14.06 -2.90 7.74
N ASN A 198 -13.91 -3.31 8.99
CA ASN A 198 -14.65 -4.43 9.57
C ASN A 198 -14.82 -4.23 11.09
N LYS A 199 -15.76 -4.96 11.69
CA LYS A 199 -16.10 -4.86 13.11
C LYS A 199 -14.90 -5.14 14.02
N ASP A 200 -14.06 -6.12 13.70
CA ASP A 200 -12.87 -6.43 14.48
C ASP A 200 -11.83 -5.30 14.43
N LEU A 201 -11.64 -4.68 13.25
CA LEU A 201 -10.76 -3.52 13.12
C LEU A 201 -11.25 -2.35 13.95
N ALA A 202 -12.55 -2.06 13.91
CA ALA A 202 -13.13 -0.98 14.70
C ALA A 202 -12.94 -1.19 16.21
N ARG A 203 -13.10 -2.43 16.69
CA ARG A 203 -12.78 -2.81 18.08
C ARG A 203 -11.29 -2.62 18.40
N ILE A 204 -10.39 -3.11 17.54
CA ILE A 204 -8.94 -2.93 17.71
C ILE A 204 -8.56 -1.45 17.80
N ILE A 205 -9.20 -0.59 17.00
CA ILE A 205 -8.98 0.86 17.02
C ILE A 205 -9.44 1.47 18.36
N SER A 206 -10.60 1.06 18.87
CA SER A 206 -11.12 1.47 20.17
C SER A 206 -10.20 1.04 21.32
N ASP A 207 -9.77 -0.22 21.33
CA ASP A 207 -8.84 -0.75 22.34
C ASP A 207 -7.51 0.04 22.34
N TYR A 208 -6.93 0.26 21.15
CA TYR A 208 -5.73 1.09 21.01
C TYR A 208 -5.94 2.52 21.49
N ALA A 209 -7.11 3.12 21.20
CA ALA A 209 -7.43 4.47 21.65
C ALA A 209 -7.44 4.57 23.19
N HIS A 210 -8.05 3.59 23.87
CA HIS A 210 -8.06 3.51 25.33
C HIS A 210 -6.65 3.38 25.91
N GLU A 211 -5.80 2.54 25.32
CA GLU A 211 -4.39 2.41 25.71
C GLU A 211 -3.63 3.75 25.57
N ARG A 212 -3.82 4.46 24.45
CA ARG A 212 -3.18 5.76 24.21
C ARG A 212 -3.67 6.84 25.17
N TRP A 213 -4.98 6.92 25.38
CA TRP A 213 -5.58 7.89 26.29
C TRP A 213 -5.15 7.64 27.74
N ALA A 214 -5.10 6.39 28.19
CA ALA A 214 -4.59 6.03 29.52
C ALA A 214 -3.13 6.44 29.73
N ALA A 215 -2.34 6.45 28.64
CA ALA A 215 -0.95 6.89 28.64
C ALA A 215 -0.78 8.41 28.37
N GLY A 216 -1.87 9.19 28.26
CA GLY A 216 -1.82 10.62 27.95
C GLY A 216 -1.25 10.94 26.57
N ARG A 217 -1.33 10.00 25.62
CA ARG A 217 -0.80 10.15 24.26
C ARG A 217 -1.90 10.47 23.25
N THR A 218 -1.54 11.19 22.20
CA THR A 218 -2.42 11.46 21.06
C THR A 218 -2.54 10.25 20.13
N ILE A 219 -3.58 10.27 19.32
CA ILE A 219 -3.92 9.26 18.31
C ILE A 219 -3.89 9.96 16.95
N ASP A 220 -3.34 9.32 15.91
CA ASP A 220 -3.48 9.83 14.55
C ASP A 220 -4.97 9.93 14.17
N PRO A 221 -5.49 11.12 13.83
CA PRO A 221 -6.89 11.30 13.42
C PRO A 221 -7.36 10.31 12.35
N TYR A 222 -6.51 9.93 11.41
CA TYR A 222 -6.84 9.01 10.32
C TYR A 222 -7.04 7.55 10.79
N PHE A 223 -6.57 7.21 11.99
CA PHE A 223 -6.73 5.87 12.55
C PHE A 223 -8.20 5.51 12.80
N TRP A 224 -9.07 6.51 13.00
CA TRP A 224 -10.51 6.34 13.17
C TRP A 224 -11.28 6.07 11.87
N ARG A 225 -10.66 6.23 10.70
CA ARG A 225 -11.36 6.13 9.40
C ARG A 225 -12.18 4.86 9.20
N PRO A 226 -11.69 3.65 9.56
CA PRO A 226 -12.46 2.42 9.41
C PRO A 226 -13.70 2.30 10.32
N VAL A 227 -13.89 3.20 11.29
CA VAL A 227 -14.88 3.02 12.37
C VAL A 227 -16.31 3.37 11.93
N SER A 228 -16.49 4.22 10.92
CA SER A 228 -17.78 4.83 10.56
C SER A 228 -18.98 3.87 10.50
N ASN A 229 -18.81 2.66 9.94
CA ASN A 229 -19.89 1.67 9.80
C ASN A 229 -20.06 0.70 10.98
N PHE A 230 -19.23 0.83 12.01
CA PHE A 230 -19.15 -0.10 13.15
C PHE A 230 -19.22 0.66 14.49
N ILE A 231 -19.96 1.77 14.53
CA ILE A 231 -20.17 2.58 15.74
C ILE A 231 -21.17 1.86 16.63
N GLU A 232 -20.69 1.09 17.61
CA GLU A 232 -21.49 0.36 18.58
C GLU A 232 -20.69 0.10 19.86
N GLY A 233 -21.39 -0.19 20.97
CA GLY A 233 -20.74 -0.46 22.25
C GLY A 233 -19.81 0.69 22.70
N PRO A 234 -18.58 0.40 23.18
CA PRO A 234 -17.65 1.42 23.66
C PRO A 234 -17.31 2.52 22.64
N ILE A 235 -17.40 2.21 21.34
CA ILE A 235 -17.08 3.16 20.27
C ILE A 235 -18.03 4.37 20.29
N VAL A 236 -19.27 4.20 20.78
CA VAL A 236 -20.20 5.33 20.93
C VAL A 236 -19.63 6.35 21.92
N ASP A 237 -19.13 5.88 23.06
CA ASP A 237 -18.53 6.73 24.09
C ASP A 237 -17.20 7.33 23.61
N ASP A 238 -16.42 6.58 22.83
CA ASP A 238 -15.18 7.05 22.21
C ASP A 238 -15.44 8.26 21.30
N LEU A 239 -16.44 8.18 20.43
CA LEU A 239 -16.79 9.29 19.55
C LEU A 239 -17.36 10.47 20.33
N GLN A 240 -18.12 10.23 21.41
CA GLN A 240 -18.59 11.30 22.29
C GLN A 240 -17.42 12.03 22.95
N ARG A 241 -16.39 11.30 23.39
CA ARG A 241 -15.15 11.87 23.92
C ARG A 241 -14.43 12.71 22.87
N LEU A 242 -14.33 12.23 21.63
CA LEU A 242 -13.72 12.98 20.54
C LEU A 242 -14.48 14.28 20.23
N PHE A 243 -15.81 14.29 20.30
CA PHE A 243 -16.62 15.50 20.13
C PHE A 243 -16.41 16.55 21.22
N THR A 244 -16.09 16.13 22.45
CA THR A 244 -15.87 17.03 23.60
C THR A 244 -14.41 17.34 23.86
N SER A 245 -13.51 16.88 23.00
CA SER A 245 -12.08 17.15 23.09
C SER A 245 -11.77 18.62 22.79
N ASP A 246 -10.77 19.19 23.46
CA ASP A 246 -10.23 20.52 23.13
C ASP A 246 -9.52 20.54 21.77
N ASN A 247 -9.21 19.36 21.21
CA ASN A 247 -8.62 19.22 19.89
C ASN A 247 -9.68 19.25 18.79
N ILE A 248 -9.74 20.35 18.04
CA ILE A 248 -10.69 20.54 16.92
C ILE A 248 -10.60 19.42 15.88
N THR A 249 -9.40 18.87 15.64
CA THR A 249 -9.23 17.75 14.68
C THR A 249 -9.92 16.49 15.18
N GLU A 250 -9.93 16.22 16.48
CA GLU A 250 -10.68 15.10 17.07
C GLU A 250 -12.19 15.30 16.93
N ASN A 251 -12.68 16.53 17.14
CA ASN A 251 -14.10 16.84 16.91
C ASN A 251 -14.50 16.61 15.44
N LYS A 252 -13.66 17.07 14.49
CA LYS A 252 -13.83 16.85 13.05
C LYS A 252 -13.89 15.35 12.71
N VAL A 253 -13.01 14.53 13.32
CA VAL A 253 -13.01 13.06 13.15
C VAL A 253 -14.33 12.46 13.59
N ALA A 254 -14.81 12.79 14.79
CA ALA A 254 -16.08 12.30 15.31
C ALA A 254 -17.24 12.64 14.36
N ALA A 255 -17.25 13.88 13.87
CA ALA A 255 -18.26 14.34 12.93
C ALA A 255 -18.25 13.55 11.61
N ILE A 256 -17.06 13.33 11.02
CA ILE A 256 -16.90 12.54 9.79
C ILE A 256 -17.37 11.09 10.00
N CYS A 257 -16.99 10.47 11.12
CA CYS A 257 -17.36 9.08 11.42
C CYS A 257 -18.89 8.95 11.55
N CYS A 258 -19.52 9.83 12.33
CA CYS A 258 -20.96 9.81 12.55
C CYS A 258 -21.76 10.11 11.27
N PHE A 259 -21.31 11.08 10.46
CA PHE A 259 -21.99 11.45 9.21
C PHE A 259 -22.00 10.32 8.18
N ASN A 260 -20.89 9.60 8.07
CA ASN A 260 -20.76 8.47 7.14
C ASN A 260 -21.34 7.16 7.69
N SER A 261 -21.85 7.15 8.93
CA SER A 261 -22.41 5.97 9.56
C SER A 261 -23.83 5.66 9.07
N SER A 262 -24.16 4.38 9.00
CA SER A 262 -25.54 3.91 8.89
C SER A 262 -26.26 3.83 10.25
N ASN A 263 -25.53 3.93 11.37
CA ASN A 263 -26.08 3.80 12.72
C ASN A 263 -26.92 5.03 13.12
N SER A 264 -28.13 4.81 13.65
CA SER A 264 -29.04 5.88 14.08
C SER A 264 -28.50 6.69 15.25
N ASN A 265 -27.86 6.06 16.24
CA ASN A 265 -27.29 6.74 17.40
C ASN A 265 -26.16 7.68 16.98
N ALA A 266 -25.31 7.23 16.06
CA ALA A 266 -24.22 8.06 15.53
C ALA A 266 -24.78 9.32 14.82
N LYS A 267 -25.85 9.17 14.03
CA LYS A 267 -26.52 10.31 13.40
C LYS A 267 -27.13 11.26 14.43
N GLN A 268 -27.79 10.72 15.46
CA GLN A 268 -28.36 11.53 16.53
C GLN A 268 -27.30 12.32 17.31
N MET A 269 -26.13 11.72 17.59
CA MET A 269 -25.02 12.44 18.23
C MET A 269 -24.57 13.64 17.40
N LEU A 270 -24.50 13.48 16.08
CA LEU A 270 -24.08 14.54 15.16
C LEU A 270 -25.08 15.71 15.10
N GLU A 271 -26.37 15.51 15.38
CA GLU A 271 -27.39 16.57 15.39
C GLU A 271 -27.07 17.71 16.36
N ASN A 272 -26.30 17.43 17.42
CA ASN A 272 -25.82 18.43 18.37
C ASN A 272 -24.75 19.38 17.79
N TYR A 273 -24.24 19.09 16.59
CA TYR A 273 -23.15 19.81 15.94
C TYR A 273 -23.54 20.29 14.52
N PRO A 274 -24.52 21.20 14.39
CA PRO A 274 -25.08 21.60 13.09
C PRO A 274 -24.05 22.21 12.14
N THR A 275 -23.05 22.92 12.65
CA THR A 275 -21.96 23.48 11.83
C THR A 275 -21.15 22.39 11.12
N TYR A 276 -20.88 21.25 11.77
CA TYR A 276 -20.21 20.14 11.10
C TYR A 276 -21.11 19.46 10.07
N ILE A 277 -22.41 19.33 10.35
CA ILE A 277 -23.37 18.79 9.37
C ILE A 277 -23.36 19.58 8.07
N GLU A 278 -23.38 20.92 8.17
CA GLU A 278 -23.33 21.80 7.00
C GLU A 278 -22.04 21.59 6.20
N GLN A 279 -20.87 21.63 6.87
CA GLN A 279 -19.57 21.41 6.22
C GLN A 279 -19.46 20.03 5.56
N LEU A 280 -20.02 18.98 6.16
CA LEU A 280 -20.02 17.61 5.63
C LEU A 280 -20.93 17.50 4.39
N LYS A 281 -22.14 18.07 4.44
CA LYS A 281 -23.07 18.11 3.30
C LYS A 281 -22.49 18.88 2.11
N GLU A 282 -21.79 19.99 2.38
CA GLU A 282 -21.10 20.80 1.37
C GLU A 282 -19.76 20.19 0.93
N LYS A 283 -19.34 19.06 1.51
CA LYS A 283 -18.04 18.41 1.26
C LYS A 283 -16.82 19.30 1.55
N LYS A 284 -16.98 20.31 2.40
CA LYS A 284 -15.88 21.14 2.93
C LYS A 284 -15.10 20.38 4.00
N LEU A 285 -15.78 19.54 4.79
CA LEU A 285 -15.16 18.62 5.73
C LEU A 285 -15.18 17.19 5.18
N THR A 286 -14.02 16.59 4.98
CA THR A 286 -13.83 15.19 4.54
C THR A 286 -12.54 14.64 5.14
N TRP A 287 -12.28 13.33 5.01
CA TRP A 287 -10.95 12.78 5.34
C TRP A 287 -9.82 13.49 4.55
N GLY A 288 -10.08 13.92 3.33
CA GLY A 288 -9.09 14.62 2.50
C GLY A 288 -8.82 16.07 2.93
N THR A 289 -9.72 16.69 3.68
CA THR A 289 -9.61 18.09 4.16
C THR A 289 -9.52 18.16 5.69
N LEU A 290 -9.25 17.03 6.35
CA LEU A 290 -9.29 16.92 7.82
C LEU A 290 -8.25 17.82 8.51
N LYS A 291 -7.05 17.90 7.91
CA LYS A 291 -5.91 18.68 8.42
C LYS A 291 -5.86 20.10 7.84
N ASP A 292 -6.81 20.47 6.99
CA ASP A 292 -6.96 21.83 6.45
C ASP A 292 -7.66 22.77 7.45
#